data_AF-A0A139N3F5-F1
#
_entry.id   AF-A0A139N3F5-F1
#
_cell.length_a   1.000
_cell.length_b   1.000
_cell.length_c   1.000
_cell.angle_alpha   90.00
_cell.angle_beta   90.00
_cell.angle_gamma   90.00
#
_symmetry.space_group_name_H-M   'P 1'
#
loop_
_entity.id
_entity.type
_entity.pdbx_description
1 polymer ?
#
loop_
_entity_poly.entity_id
_entity_poly.type
_entity_poly.pdbx_seq_one_letter_code
_entity_poly.pdbx_strand_id
1 'polypeptide(L)'
;MDIRQVTETIAMIEEQNFDIRTITMGISLLDCIDTDIDRAAEKIYQKITTKAKDLVAIGDEIAAELGIPIVNKRVSVTPISLIGAATDATDYLPLAHALDRAAKEIGVDFIGGFSALVQKGYQKGDEILINSIPRALAETDKVCSSVNIGSTKTGINMTAVADMGRIIKETAQLSDMGAAKLVVFANAVEDNPFMAGAFHGVGEADVVINVGVSGPGVVKRALEKVRGESFDVVAETVKKTAFKITRIGQLVGQMASERLGVKFGIVDLSLAPTPAVGDSVARVLEEMGLETVGTHGTTAALALLNDQVKKRRCHGL
;
A
#
# COMPACT_ATOMS: atom_id res chain seq x y z
N MET A 1 -4.16 19.92 -14.83
CA MET A 1 -4.90 19.02 -15.74
C MET A 1 -5.66 19.86 -16.77
N ASP A 2 -5.76 19.41 -18.03
CA ASP A 2 -6.62 20.08 -19.05
C ASP A 2 -8.10 19.84 -18.68
N ILE A 3 -8.96 20.86 -18.85
CA ILE A 3 -10.41 20.78 -18.55
C ILE A 3 -11.05 19.60 -19.28
N ARG A 4 -10.62 19.32 -20.52
CA ARG A 4 -11.07 18.15 -21.29
C ARG A 4 -10.81 16.83 -20.58
N GLN A 5 -9.65 16.68 -19.91
CA GLN A 5 -9.34 15.46 -19.17
C GLN A 5 -10.22 15.32 -17.92
N VAL A 6 -10.55 16.42 -17.24
CA VAL A 6 -11.47 16.39 -16.09
C VAL A 6 -12.87 15.95 -16.55
N THR A 7 -13.39 16.55 -17.63
CA THR A 7 -14.72 16.20 -18.15
C THR A 7 -14.80 14.75 -18.63
N GLU A 8 -13.78 14.25 -19.34
CA GLU A 8 -13.71 12.83 -19.72
C GLU A 8 -13.68 11.90 -18.51
N THR A 9 -12.96 12.29 -17.45
CA THR A 9 -12.86 11.48 -16.22
C THR A 9 -14.21 11.43 -15.50
N ILE A 10 -14.93 12.55 -15.41
CA ILE A 10 -16.27 12.60 -14.79
C ILE A 10 -17.27 11.74 -15.57
N ALA A 11 -17.32 11.86 -16.90
CA ALA A 11 -18.19 11.03 -17.72
C ALA A 11 -17.94 9.52 -17.54
N MET A 12 -16.68 9.14 -17.32
CA MET A 12 -16.34 7.74 -17.03
C MET A 12 -16.85 7.27 -15.68
N ILE A 13 -16.79 8.13 -14.65
CA ILE A 13 -17.24 7.82 -13.29
C ILE A 13 -18.73 7.47 -13.27
N GLU A 14 -19.54 8.18 -14.05
CA GLU A 14 -20.99 7.93 -14.16
C GLU A 14 -21.30 6.59 -14.85
N GLU A 15 -20.46 6.12 -15.78
CA GLU A 15 -20.69 4.90 -16.55
C GLU A 15 -20.19 3.61 -15.85
N GLN A 16 -19.28 3.72 -14.90
CA GLN A 16 -18.58 2.57 -14.33
C GLN A 16 -18.36 2.81 -12.83
N ASN A 17 -19.00 2.02 -11.96
CA ASN A 17 -18.77 2.07 -10.50
C ASN A 17 -17.29 1.80 -10.20
N PHE A 18 -16.50 2.86 -10.04
CA PHE A 18 -15.09 2.83 -9.63
C PHE A 18 -14.99 2.99 -8.13
N ASP A 19 -13.93 2.42 -7.56
CA ASP A 19 -13.63 2.54 -6.14
C ASP A 19 -12.15 2.93 -5.94
N ILE A 20 -11.91 3.95 -5.11
CA ILE A 20 -10.54 4.23 -4.64
C ILE A 20 -10.28 3.32 -3.46
N ARG A 21 -9.28 2.44 -3.60
CA ARG A 21 -8.94 1.49 -2.55
C ARG A 21 -8.32 2.19 -1.34
N THR A 22 -7.43 3.15 -1.59
CA THR A 22 -6.72 3.82 -0.51
C THR A 22 -6.16 5.18 -0.95
N ILE A 23 -6.11 6.11 -0.02
CA ILE A 23 -5.14 7.20 -0.01
C ILE A 23 -4.14 6.90 1.10
N THR A 24 -2.84 6.91 0.79
CA THR A 24 -1.77 6.68 1.75
C THR A 24 -0.87 7.91 1.83
N MET A 25 -0.74 8.50 3.02
CA MET A 25 0.25 9.55 3.26
C MET A 25 1.58 8.93 3.71
N GLY A 26 2.63 9.15 2.94
CA GLY A 26 4.00 8.82 3.32
C GLY A 26 4.61 9.95 4.15
N ILE A 27 5.20 9.63 5.31
CA ILE A 27 5.82 10.60 6.22
C ILE A 27 7.23 10.16 6.59
N SER A 28 8.22 11.01 6.32
CA SER A 28 9.59 10.79 6.77
C SER A 28 9.71 10.99 8.28
N LEU A 29 10.44 10.10 8.96
CA LEU A 29 10.72 10.21 10.39
C LEU A 29 12.19 10.49 10.71
N LEU A 30 13.02 10.79 9.70
CA LEU A 30 14.46 10.99 9.90
C LEU A 30 14.79 12.16 10.83
N ASP A 31 13.96 13.20 10.87
CA ASP A 31 14.07 14.33 11.81
C ASP A 31 13.53 14.02 13.21
N CYS A 32 12.89 12.85 13.39
CA CYS A 32 12.41 12.36 14.68
C CYS A 32 13.47 11.54 15.42
N ILE A 33 14.64 11.32 14.81
CA ILE A 33 15.75 10.59 15.43
C ILE A 33 16.16 11.26 16.75
N ASP A 34 16.32 10.44 17.77
CA ASP A 34 16.84 10.79 19.08
C ASP A 34 17.56 9.56 19.66
N THR A 35 18.52 9.78 20.55
CA THR A 35 19.20 8.69 21.26
C THR A 35 18.31 8.09 22.36
N ASP A 36 17.37 8.89 22.87
CA ASP A 36 16.34 8.47 23.81
C ASP A 36 15.08 8.00 23.04
N ILE A 37 14.71 6.73 23.22
CA ILE A 37 13.60 6.11 22.50
C ILE A 37 12.25 6.76 22.81
N ASP A 38 12.03 7.24 24.04
CA ASP A 38 10.77 7.87 24.44
C ASP A 38 10.66 9.26 23.83
N ARG A 39 11.77 9.99 23.72
CA ARG A 39 11.81 11.27 23.00
C ARG A 39 11.61 11.09 21.51
N ALA A 40 12.20 10.05 20.91
CA ALA A 40 11.95 9.70 19.51
C ALA A 40 10.47 9.33 19.30
N ALA A 41 9.89 8.51 20.18
CA ALA A 41 8.48 8.13 20.15
C ALA A 41 7.55 9.35 20.18
N GLU A 42 7.81 10.32 21.06
CA GLU A 42 7.01 11.55 21.14
C GLU A 42 7.16 12.42 19.88
N LYS A 43 8.38 12.57 19.34
CA LYS A 43 8.61 13.29 18.07
C LYS A 43 7.82 12.65 16.92
N ILE A 44 7.85 11.32 16.82
CA ILE A 44 7.10 10.57 15.81
C ILE A 44 5.60 10.83 15.95
N TYR A 45 5.06 10.69 17.16
CA TYR A 45 3.65 10.95 17.45
C TYR A 45 3.24 12.35 17.00
N GLN A 46 3.97 13.38 17.44
CA GLN A 46 3.68 14.77 17.10
C GLN A 46 3.78 15.04 15.60
N LYS A 47 4.78 14.48 14.92
CA LYS A 47 4.95 14.69 13.48
C LYS A 47 3.80 14.08 12.69
N ILE A 48 3.42 12.83 12.99
CA ILE A 48 2.33 12.15 12.29
C ILE A 48 1.01 12.87 12.54
N THR A 49 0.67 13.18 13.78
CA THR A 49 -0.60 13.86 14.11
C THR A 49 -0.66 15.26 13.50
N THR A 50 0.46 15.98 13.42
CA THR A 50 0.51 17.31 12.79
C THR A 50 0.35 17.24 11.28
N LYS A 51 1.06 16.32 10.61
CA LYS A 51 1.09 16.26 9.14
C LYS A 51 -0.15 15.62 8.54
N ALA A 52 -0.75 14.65 9.24
CA ALA A 52 -1.89 13.88 8.76
C ALA A 52 -3.24 14.26 9.40
N LYS A 53 -3.30 15.35 10.20
CA LYS A 53 -4.53 15.77 10.92
C LYS A 53 -5.78 15.84 10.04
N ASP A 54 -5.64 16.34 8.81
CA ASP A 54 -6.78 16.58 7.91
C ASP A 54 -6.94 15.48 6.86
N LEU A 55 -6.12 14.41 6.91
CA LEU A 55 -6.08 13.37 5.87
C LEU A 55 -7.42 12.66 5.69
N VAL A 56 -8.08 12.29 6.81
CA VAL A 56 -9.36 11.59 6.78
C VAL A 56 -10.47 12.50 6.28
N ALA A 57 -10.56 13.71 6.85
CA ALA A 57 -11.58 14.70 6.49
C ALA A 57 -11.51 15.07 5.00
N ILE A 58 -10.31 15.40 4.49
CA ILE A 58 -10.12 15.71 3.07
C ILE A 58 -10.40 14.49 2.19
N GLY A 59 -10.03 13.29 2.63
CA GLY A 59 -10.38 12.06 1.93
C GLY A 59 -11.90 11.88 1.79
N ASP A 60 -12.66 12.14 2.85
CA ASP A 60 -14.13 12.03 2.84
C ASP A 60 -14.79 13.14 2.00
N GLU A 61 -14.26 14.36 2.03
CA GLU A 61 -14.72 15.45 1.16
C GLU A 61 -14.54 15.12 -0.33
N ILE A 62 -13.37 14.60 -0.71
CA ILE A 62 -13.09 14.21 -2.11
C ILE A 62 -14.01 13.06 -2.52
N ALA A 63 -14.25 12.09 -1.62
CA ALA A 63 -15.17 10.99 -1.87
C ALA A 63 -16.60 11.49 -2.15
N ALA A 64 -17.08 12.42 -1.33
CA ALA A 64 -18.41 13.02 -1.47
C ALA A 64 -18.55 13.86 -2.74
N GLU A 65 -17.53 14.65 -3.08
CA GLU A 65 -17.53 15.52 -4.26
C GLU A 65 -17.52 14.73 -5.58
N LEU A 66 -16.72 13.67 -5.65
CA LEU A 66 -16.63 12.83 -6.85
C LEU A 66 -17.71 11.74 -6.91
N GLY A 67 -18.43 11.49 -5.82
CA GLY A 67 -19.37 10.38 -5.70
C GLY A 67 -18.70 9.00 -5.77
N ILE A 68 -17.42 8.92 -5.41
CA ILE A 68 -16.61 7.68 -5.45
C ILE A 68 -16.14 7.36 -4.04
N PRO A 69 -16.39 6.14 -3.53
CA PRO A 69 -15.93 5.77 -2.21
C PRO A 69 -14.40 5.68 -2.15
N ILE A 70 -13.82 6.24 -1.09
CA ILE A 70 -12.42 6.03 -0.70
C ILE A 70 -12.40 5.08 0.48
N VAL A 71 -12.12 3.80 0.19
CA VAL A 71 -12.30 2.69 1.14
C VAL A 71 -11.36 2.79 2.34
N ASN A 72 -10.13 3.26 2.14
CA ASN A 72 -9.15 3.38 3.22
C ASN A 72 -8.41 4.73 3.18
N LYS A 73 -8.08 5.26 4.35
CA LYS A 73 -7.04 6.28 4.54
C LYS A 73 -5.93 5.70 5.41
N ARG A 74 -4.69 5.82 4.97
CA ARG A 74 -3.55 5.14 5.59
C ARG A 74 -2.36 6.07 5.73
N VAL A 75 -1.44 5.68 6.60
CA VAL A 75 -0.11 6.31 6.71
C VAL A 75 0.95 5.25 6.47
N SER A 76 2.07 5.64 5.86
CA SER A 76 3.30 4.86 5.85
C SER A 76 4.45 5.72 6.33
N VAL A 77 5.35 5.15 7.12
CA VAL A 77 6.48 5.89 7.69
C VAL A 77 7.82 5.26 7.35
N THR A 78 8.90 6.03 7.56
CA THR A 78 10.28 5.53 7.44
C THR A 78 10.44 4.21 8.21
N PRO A 79 11.13 3.20 7.66
CA PRO A 79 11.40 1.95 8.36
C PRO A 79 11.90 2.20 9.79
N ILE A 80 11.12 1.77 10.78
CA ILE A 80 11.39 2.04 12.21
C ILE A 80 12.74 1.45 12.67
N SER A 81 13.25 0.41 12.00
CA SER A 81 14.60 -0.10 12.23
C SER A 81 15.67 0.98 12.13
N LEU A 82 15.53 1.94 11.20
CA LEU A 82 16.47 3.04 11.00
C LEU A 82 16.40 4.08 12.12
N ILE A 83 15.19 4.32 12.65
CA ILE A 83 14.97 5.27 13.74
C ILE A 83 15.46 4.67 15.06
N GLY A 84 15.04 3.44 15.34
CA GLY A 84 15.43 2.70 16.54
C GLY A 84 16.94 2.44 16.62
N ALA A 85 17.63 2.27 15.48
CA ALA A 85 19.08 2.04 15.44
C ALA A 85 19.91 3.15 16.10
N ALA A 86 19.37 4.38 16.21
CA ALA A 86 20.03 5.49 16.89
C ALA A 86 19.93 5.41 18.42
N THR A 87 19.09 4.53 18.95
CA THR A 87 18.86 4.32 20.39
C THR A 87 19.70 3.15 20.92
N ASP A 88 19.77 3.02 22.24
CA ASP A 88 20.32 1.84 22.94
C ASP A 88 19.22 0.91 23.48
N ALA A 89 18.00 1.05 22.96
CA ALA A 89 16.89 0.19 23.35
C ALA A 89 17.11 -1.26 22.90
N THR A 90 16.51 -2.19 23.64
CA THR A 90 16.58 -3.64 23.34
C THR A 90 15.31 -4.18 22.67
N ASP A 91 14.27 -3.34 22.59
CA ASP A 91 13.05 -3.54 21.83
C ASP A 91 12.52 -2.18 21.34
N TYR A 92 11.66 -2.20 20.31
CA TYR A 92 11.07 -0.99 19.72
C TYR A 92 9.57 -0.86 19.97
N LEU A 93 9.07 -1.46 21.07
CA LEU A 93 7.67 -1.34 21.44
C LEU A 93 7.23 0.10 21.68
N PRO A 94 8.03 0.99 22.33
CA PRO A 94 7.62 2.39 22.49
C PRO A 94 7.35 3.09 21.15
N LEU A 95 8.11 2.76 20.10
CA LEU A 95 7.91 3.31 18.76
C LEU A 95 6.64 2.75 18.11
N ALA A 96 6.37 1.45 18.25
CA ALA A 96 5.12 0.86 17.78
C ALA A 96 3.88 1.48 18.46
N HIS A 97 3.95 1.68 19.77
CA HIS A 97 2.90 2.34 20.56
C HIS A 97 2.67 3.78 20.14
N ALA A 98 3.73 4.53 19.81
CA ALA A 98 3.61 5.89 19.28
C ALA A 98 2.91 5.92 17.92
N LEU A 99 3.24 4.99 17.01
CA LEU A 99 2.56 4.87 15.72
C LEU A 99 1.08 4.54 15.88
N ASP A 100 0.74 3.59 16.76
CA ASP A 100 -0.64 3.19 17.00
C ASP A 100 -1.47 4.31 17.62
N ARG A 101 -0.91 5.01 18.61
CA ARG A 101 -1.53 6.21 19.20
C ARG A 101 -1.77 7.28 18.14
N ALA A 102 -0.78 7.57 17.30
CA ALA A 102 -0.92 8.57 16.24
C ALA A 102 -2.00 8.16 15.24
N ALA A 103 -2.03 6.89 14.81
CA ALA A 103 -3.02 6.36 13.88
C ALA A 103 -4.46 6.37 14.44
N LYS A 104 -4.62 6.14 15.75
CA LYS A 104 -5.90 6.27 16.45
C LYS A 104 -6.36 7.73 16.50
N GLU A 105 -5.46 8.65 16.84
CA GLU A 105 -5.75 10.09 16.93
C GLU A 105 -6.21 10.68 15.60
N ILE A 106 -5.50 10.41 14.50
CA ILE A 106 -5.85 10.94 13.17
C ILE A 106 -6.96 10.15 12.47
N GLY A 107 -7.45 9.06 13.07
CA GLY A 107 -8.57 8.28 12.53
C GLY A 107 -8.27 7.45 11.27
N VAL A 108 -7.01 7.17 10.92
CA VAL A 108 -6.66 6.34 9.75
C VAL A 108 -6.89 4.85 10.01
N ASP A 109 -7.05 4.03 8.97
CA ASP A 109 -7.30 2.60 9.12
C ASP A 109 -6.06 1.85 9.63
N PHE A 110 -4.91 2.13 9.00
CA PHE A 110 -3.63 1.47 9.29
C PHE A 110 -2.46 2.41 9.10
N ILE A 111 -1.38 2.13 9.84
CA ILE A 111 -0.07 2.75 9.69
C ILE A 111 1.00 1.69 9.43
N GLY A 112 1.65 1.75 8.27
CA GLY A 112 2.78 0.89 7.91
C GLY A 112 4.13 1.55 8.18
N GLY A 113 5.18 0.75 8.30
CA GLY A 113 6.55 1.25 8.42
C GLY A 113 7.29 0.70 9.64
N PHE A 114 6.66 -0.14 10.45
CA PHE A 114 7.35 -0.94 11.46
C PHE A 114 8.17 -2.04 10.76
N SER A 115 9.22 -1.62 10.06
CA SER A 115 9.82 -2.38 8.97
C SER A 115 11.34 -2.38 9.01
N ALA A 116 11.94 -3.45 8.45
CA ALA A 116 13.39 -3.63 8.30
C ALA A 116 13.76 -4.10 6.88
N LEU A 117 14.94 -3.71 6.41
CA LEU A 117 15.46 -4.02 5.08
C LEU A 117 16.80 -4.76 5.20
N VAL A 118 16.73 -6.09 5.28
CA VAL A 118 17.83 -6.97 5.73
C VAL A 118 18.40 -7.86 4.62
N GLN A 119 18.09 -7.55 3.36
CA GLN A 119 18.52 -8.30 2.18
C GLN A 119 20.05 -8.45 2.00
N LYS A 120 20.87 -7.66 2.71
CA LYS A 120 22.34 -7.75 2.69
C LYS A 120 22.96 -8.15 4.03
N GLY A 121 22.16 -8.65 4.97
CA GLY A 121 22.58 -8.91 6.35
C GLY A 121 21.93 -7.93 7.32
N TYR A 122 22.19 -8.15 8.61
CA TYR A 122 21.65 -7.33 9.69
C TYR A 122 22.57 -6.16 10.07
N GLN A 123 21.93 -5.06 10.46
CA GLN A 123 22.52 -3.95 11.20
C GLN A 123 21.95 -3.89 12.62
N LYS A 124 22.54 -3.03 13.47
CA LYS A 124 22.18 -2.85 14.89
C LYS A 124 20.66 -2.86 15.12
N GLY A 125 19.91 -2.08 14.33
CA GLY A 125 18.47 -1.93 14.53
C GLY A 125 17.61 -3.03 13.93
N ASP A 126 18.12 -3.85 13.02
CA ASP A 126 17.29 -4.80 12.27
C ASP A 126 16.85 -5.97 13.14
N GLU A 127 17.79 -6.59 13.87
CA GLU A 127 17.49 -7.72 14.75
C GLU A 127 16.54 -7.32 15.88
N ILE A 128 16.76 -6.14 16.47
CA ILE A 128 15.91 -5.58 17.53
C ILE A 128 14.49 -5.37 17.01
N LEU A 129 14.33 -4.78 15.82
CA LEU A 129 13.02 -4.58 15.22
C LEU A 129 12.33 -5.93 14.95
N ILE A 130 13.02 -6.86 14.28
CA ILE A 130 12.46 -8.16 13.90
C ILE A 130 11.97 -8.92 15.14
N ASN A 131 12.77 -8.95 16.20
CA ASN A 131 12.39 -9.59 17.46
C ASN A 131 11.27 -8.84 18.21
N SER A 132 11.07 -7.55 17.94
CA SER A 132 9.98 -6.76 18.51
C SER A 132 8.63 -7.00 17.80
N ILE A 133 8.63 -7.53 16.57
CA ILE A 133 7.41 -7.69 15.74
C ILE A 133 6.29 -8.46 16.46
N PRO A 134 6.53 -9.64 17.08
CA PRO A 134 5.44 -10.42 17.65
C PRO A 134 4.66 -9.67 18.72
N ARG A 135 5.38 -9.01 19.64
CA ARG A 135 4.78 -8.19 20.70
C ARG A 135 4.21 -6.89 20.16
N ALA A 136 4.91 -6.19 19.27
CA ALA A 136 4.44 -4.95 18.68
C ALA A 136 3.08 -5.13 17.99
N LEU A 137 2.91 -6.19 17.19
CA LEU A 137 1.65 -6.46 16.49
C LEU A 137 0.55 -7.02 17.38
N ALA A 138 0.88 -7.59 18.54
CA ALA A 138 -0.08 -8.04 19.54
C ALA A 138 -0.56 -6.90 20.45
N GLU A 139 0.30 -5.94 20.76
CA GLU A 139 0.01 -4.84 21.69
C GLU A 139 -0.53 -3.58 20.98
N THR A 140 -0.60 -3.57 19.64
CA THR A 140 -1.12 -2.45 18.83
C THR A 140 -2.25 -2.91 17.91
N ASP A 141 -3.13 -2.00 17.51
CA ASP A 141 -4.29 -2.34 16.67
C ASP A 141 -4.01 -2.05 15.20
N LYS A 142 -3.50 -0.86 14.89
CA LYS A 142 -3.43 -0.28 13.54
C LYS A 142 -2.04 -0.35 12.89
N VAL A 143 -1.02 -0.78 13.62
CA VAL A 143 0.35 -0.85 13.11
C VAL A 143 0.53 -2.11 12.25
N CYS A 144 1.12 -1.93 11.07
CA CYS A 144 1.55 -2.99 10.17
C CYS A 144 3.08 -3.05 10.08
N SER A 145 3.60 -4.26 9.89
CA SER A 145 5.03 -4.54 9.83
C SER A 145 5.41 -5.23 8.54
N SER A 146 6.60 -4.90 8.04
CA SER A 146 7.16 -5.57 6.86
C SER A 146 8.66 -5.77 6.93
N VAL A 147 9.15 -6.90 6.41
CA VAL A 147 10.60 -7.20 6.42
C VAL A 147 11.04 -7.63 5.04
N ASN A 148 11.95 -6.88 4.42
CA ASN A 148 12.58 -7.28 3.16
C ASN A 148 13.83 -8.12 3.41
N ILE A 149 13.79 -9.38 3.02
CA ILE A 149 14.83 -10.38 3.32
C ILE A 149 15.70 -10.72 2.11
N GLY A 150 15.37 -10.22 0.92
CA GLY A 150 16.11 -10.56 -0.30
C GLY A 150 15.96 -9.52 -1.40
N SER A 151 16.88 -9.55 -2.35
CA SER A 151 16.75 -8.82 -3.61
C SER A 151 17.48 -9.55 -4.74
N THR A 152 17.06 -9.35 -5.98
CA THR A 152 17.73 -9.89 -7.18
C THR A 152 19.20 -9.45 -7.24
N LYS A 153 19.51 -8.25 -6.73
CA LYS A 153 20.85 -7.69 -6.72
C LYS A 153 21.77 -8.33 -5.67
N THR A 154 21.23 -8.80 -4.56
CA THR A 154 22.01 -9.18 -3.37
C THR A 154 21.81 -10.63 -2.94
N GLY A 155 20.93 -11.35 -3.62
CA GLY A 155 20.50 -12.68 -3.21
C GLY A 155 19.50 -12.61 -2.05
N ILE A 156 19.41 -13.71 -1.31
CA ILE A 156 18.46 -13.90 -0.21
C ILE A 156 19.26 -14.04 1.08
N ASN A 157 18.92 -13.26 2.10
CA ASN A 157 19.44 -13.45 3.44
C ASN A 157 18.73 -14.63 4.11
N MET A 158 19.33 -15.82 4.03
CA MET A 158 18.74 -17.06 4.56
C MET A 158 18.65 -17.09 6.09
N THR A 159 19.49 -16.34 6.79
CA THR A 159 19.37 -16.15 8.24
C THR A 159 18.04 -15.46 8.54
N ALA A 160 17.75 -14.35 7.83
CA ALA A 160 16.49 -13.65 7.99
C ALA A 160 15.26 -14.45 7.53
N VAL A 161 15.39 -15.33 6.53
CA VAL A 161 14.33 -16.29 6.18
C VAL A 161 14.00 -17.19 7.37
N ALA A 162 15.02 -17.79 8.00
CA ALA A 162 14.84 -18.69 9.12
C ALA A 162 14.23 -17.96 10.33
N ASP A 163 14.70 -16.74 10.61
CA ASP A 163 14.20 -15.91 11.71
C ASP A 163 12.75 -15.50 11.47
N MET A 164 12.41 -15.03 10.27
CA MET A 164 11.03 -14.68 9.94
C MET A 164 10.07 -15.88 10.02
N GLY A 165 10.54 -17.10 9.74
CA GLY A 165 9.73 -18.30 9.96
C GLY A 165 9.33 -18.49 11.43
N ARG A 166 10.24 -18.21 12.37
CA ARG A 166 9.96 -18.25 13.82
C ARG A 166 9.06 -17.09 14.24
N ILE A 167 9.38 -15.87 13.79
CA ILE A 167 8.64 -14.64 14.11
C ILE A 167 7.19 -14.70 13.64
N ILE A 168 6.91 -15.24 12.44
CA ILE A 168 5.53 -15.42 11.96
C ILE A 168 4.73 -16.31 12.92
N LYS A 169 5.31 -17.45 13.33
CA LYS A 169 4.65 -18.38 14.25
C LYS A 169 4.41 -17.75 15.62
N GLU A 170 5.40 -17.06 16.16
CA GLU A 170 5.29 -16.36 17.45
C GLU A 170 4.23 -15.26 17.40
N THR A 171 4.22 -14.46 16.33
CA THR A 171 3.22 -13.41 16.09
C THR A 171 1.80 -13.98 16.08
N ALA A 172 1.59 -15.11 15.38
CA ALA A 172 0.29 -15.78 15.32
C ALA A 172 -0.13 -16.41 16.65
N GLN A 173 0.82 -16.78 17.51
CA GLN A 173 0.53 -17.32 18.84
C GLN A 173 0.15 -16.22 19.85
N LEU A 174 0.70 -15.02 19.69
CA LEU A 174 0.46 -13.88 20.57
C LEU A 174 -0.80 -13.08 20.20
N SER A 175 -1.24 -13.12 18.94
CA SER A 175 -2.41 -12.38 18.48
C SER A 175 -3.08 -13.05 17.29
N ASP A 176 -4.40 -13.22 17.37
CA ASP A 176 -5.22 -13.78 16.29
C ASP A 176 -5.12 -12.98 14.98
N MET A 177 -4.87 -11.67 15.08
CA MET A 177 -4.79 -10.75 13.94
C MET A 177 -3.38 -10.23 13.68
N GLY A 178 -2.40 -10.56 14.51
CA GLY A 178 -1.02 -10.07 14.36
C GLY A 178 -0.41 -10.48 13.01
N ALA A 179 -0.58 -11.76 12.63
CA ALA A 179 -0.07 -12.27 11.37
C ALA A 179 -0.74 -11.63 10.13
N ALA A 180 -1.97 -11.13 10.25
CA ALA A 180 -2.65 -10.41 9.17
C ALA A 180 -2.02 -9.02 8.88
N LYS A 181 -1.22 -8.50 9.82
CA LYS A 181 -0.53 -7.20 9.75
C LYS A 181 0.97 -7.34 9.43
N LEU A 182 1.46 -8.55 9.14
CA LEU A 182 2.88 -8.82 8.86
C LEU A 182 3.09 -9.30 7.42
N VAL A 183 4.07 -8.72 6.73
CA VAL A 183 4.48 -9.13 5.37
C VAL A 183 5.98 -9.35 5.28
N VAL A 184 6.39 -10.46 4.67
CA VAL A 184 7.80 -10.73 4.33
C VAL A 184 8.00 -10.51 2.84
N PHE A 185 8.99 -9.70 2.48
CA PHE A 185 9.30 -9.35 1.10
C PHE A 185 10.60 -9.96 0.61
N ALA A 186 10.64 -10.20 -0.70
CA ALA A 186 11.85 -10.15 -1.49
C ALA A 186 11.62 -9.14 -2.63
N ASN A 187 12.64 -8.37 -2.97
CA ASN A 187 12.54 -7.25 -3.92
C ASN A 187 11.50 -6.20 -3.50
N ALA A 188 11.46 -5.84 -2.22
CA ALA A 188 10.79 -4.61 -1.84
C ALA A 188 11.35 -3.44 -2.67
N VAL A 189 10.42 -2.64 -3.19
CA VAL A 189 10.70 -1.34 -3.83
C VAL A 189 11.25 -0.35 -2.80
N GLU A 190 11.85 0.75 -3.25
CA GLU A 190 12.49 1.73 -2.35
C GLU A 190 11.49 2.43 -1.43
N ASP A 191 10.25 2.58 -1.87
CA ASP A 191 9.09 3.01 -1.11
C ASP A 191 7.89 2.09 -1.44
N ASN A 192 7.02 1.85 -0.47
CA ASN A 192 5.82 1.04 -0.70
C ASN A 192 4.64 1.65 0.06
N PRO A 193 3.62 2.22 -0.59
CA PRO A 193 2.44 2.75 0.11
C PRO A 193 1.36 1.69 0.37
N PHE A 194 1.59 0.40 0.07
CA PHE A 194 0.58 -0.67 0.13
C PHE A 194 0.66 -1.53 1.39
N MET A 195 -0.45 -1.53 2.12
CA MET A 195 -0.65 -2.33 3.34
C MET A 195 -0.91 -3.80 3.03
N ALA A 196 -0.47 -4.73 3.88
CA ALA A 196 0.25 -4.52 5.16
C ALA A 196 1.77 -4.25 5.04
N GLY A 197 2.28 -4.22 3.81
CA GLY A 197 3.72 -4.11 3.55
C GLY A 197 4.32 -2.71 3.56
N ALA A 198 3.54 -1.67 3.84
CA ALA A 198 3.97 -0.32 3.48
C ALA A 198 5.07 0.24 4.36
N PHE A 199 5.92 1.07 3.76
CA PHE A 199 6.89 1.92 4.43
C PHE A 199 7.25 3.09 3.49
N HIS A 200 7.62 4.21 4.09
CA HIS A 200 8.04 5.41 3.37
C HIS A 200 9.55 5.38 3.12
N GLY A 201 9.96 5.35 1.85
CA GLY A 201 11.36 5.24 1.46
C GLY A 201 12.21 6.43 1.92
N VAL A 202 13.49 6.21 2.19
CA VAL A 202 14.41 7.28 2.64
C VAL A 202 14.71 8.33 1.57
N GLY A 203 14.53 7.98 0.29
CA GLY A 203 14.72 8.88 -0.86
C GLY A 203 13.49 9.72 -1.19
N GLU A 204 12.35 9.46 -0.54
CA GLU A 204 11.11 10.19 -0.78
C GLU A 204 11.11 11.58 -0.12
N ALA A 205 10.18 12.44 -0.55
CA ALA A 205 9.98 13.73 0.09
C ALA A 205 9.48 13.59 1.55
N ASP A 206 9.57 14.67 2.33
CA ASP A 206 9.17 14.67 3.75
C ASP A 206 7.73 14.19 3.98
N VAL A 207 6.80 14.63 3.12
CA VAL A 207 5.42 14.17 3.11
C VAL A 207 4.92 14.04 1.67
N VAL A 208 4.34 12.89 1.34
CA VAL A 208 3.76 12.59 0.02
C VAL A 208 2.39 11.92 0.15
N ILE A 209 1.55 12.07 -0.88
CA ILE A 209 0.28 11.34 -1.00
C ILE A 209 0.35 10.39 -2.18
N ASN A 210 0.08 9.12 -1.91
CA ASN A 210 -0.05 8.06 -2.90
C ASN A 210 -1.50 7.57 -2.94
N VAL A 211 -1.98 7.19 -4.12
CA VAL A 211 -3.34 6.68 -4.30
C VAL A 211 -3.30 5.27 -4.87
N GLY A 212 -4.01 4.35 -4.21
CA GLY A 212 -4.24 3.01 -4.72
C GLY A 212 -5.65 2.91 -5.29
N VAL A 213 -5.75 2.47 -6.54
CA VAL A 213 -7.04 2.31 -7.21
C VAL A 213 -7.33 0.84 -7.45
N SER A 214 -8.58 0.45 -7.24
CA SER A 214 -9.09 -0.87 -7.60
C SER A 214 -9.98 -0.80 -8.84
N GLY A 215 -10.12 -1.94 -9.53
CA GLY A 215 -11.06 -2.07 -10.63
C GLY A 215 -11.29 -3.47 -11.22
N PRO A 216 -11.13 -4.60 -10.51
CA PRO A 216 -11.51 -5.91 -11.06
C PRO A 216 -12.93 -5.93 -11.62
N GLY A 217 -13.92 -5.39 -10.89
CA GLY A 217 -15.31 -5.32 -11.35
C GLY A 217 -15.49 -4.52 -12.64
N VAL A 218 -14.72 -3.43 -12.82
CA VAL A 218 -14.72 -2.62 -14.04
C VAL A 218 -14.12 -3.41 -15.21
N VAL A 219 -13.00 -4.08 -14.98
CA VAL A 219 -12.35 -4.92 -15.99
C VAL A 219 -13.26 -6.08 -16.41
N LYS A 220 -13.91 -6.74 -15.45
CA LYS A 220 -14.88 -7.81 -15.74
C LYS A 220 -16.00 -7.33 -16.66
N ARG A 221 -16.65 -6.20 -16.32
CA ARG A 221 -17.73 -5.61 -17.14
C ARG A 221 -17.25 -5.21 -18.54
N ALA A 222 -16.00 -4.82 -18.69
CA ALA A 222 -15.43 -4.53 -20.00
C ALA A 222 -15.23 -5.81 -20.82
N LEU A 223 -14.77 -6.90 -20.19
CA LEU A 223 -14.56 -8.20 -20.83
C LEU A 223 -15.86 -8.89 -21.25
N GLU A 224 -16.94 -8.72 -20.48
CA GLU A 224 -18.28 -9.23 -20.82
C GLU A 224 -18.77 -8.75 -22.21
N LYS A 225 -18.28 -7.60 -22.68
CA LYS A 225 -18.64 -7.00 -23.98
C LYS A 225 -17.84 -7.58 -25.16
N VAL A 226 -16.80 -8.37 -24.90
CA VAL A 226 -15.89 -8.93 -25.91
C VAL A 226 -15.76 -10.46 -25.79
N ARG A 227 -16.82 -11.12 -25.31
CA ARG A 227 -16.87 -12.59 -25.23
C ARG A 227 -16.74 -13.22 -26.61
N GLY A 228 -15.84 -14.20 -26.74
CA GLY A 228 -15.59 -14.91 -27.99
C GLY A 228 -14.65 -14.19 -28.97
N GLU A 229 -14.22 -12.97 -28.64
CA GLU A 229 -13.24 -12.22 -29.44
C GLU A 229 -11.81 -12.77 -29.29
N SER A 230 -10.90 -12.29 -30.16
CA SER A 230 -9.49 -12.69 -30.10
C SER A 230 -8.76 -12.14 -28.86
N PHE A 231 -7.62 -12.76 -28.52
CA PHE A 231 -6.77 -12.29 -27.42
C PHE A 231 -6.27 -10.84 -27.61
N ASP A 232 -6.11 -10.38 -28.85
CA ASP A 232 -5.73 -8.98 -29.13
C ASP A 232 -6.79 -8.01 -28.65
N VAL A 233 -8.07 -8.32 -28.90
CA VAL A 233 -9.22 -7.51 -28.47
C VAL A 233 -9.36 -7.53 -26.95
N VAL A 234 -9.20 -8.70 -26.34
CA VAL A 234 -9.19 -8.86 -24.88
C VAL A 234 -8.08 -8.01 -24.24
N ALA A 235 -6.85 -8.09 -24.76
CA ALA A 235 -5.71 -7.34 -24.25
C ALA A 235 -5.92 -5.83 -24.37
N GLU A 236 -6.37 -5.34 -25.52
CA GLU A 236 -6.68 -3.92 -25.72
C GLU A 236 -7.80 -3.44 -24.79
N THR A 237 -8.80 -4.28 -24.52
CA THR A 237 -9.91 -3.96 -23.62
C THR A 237 -9.42 -3.79 -22.17
N VAL A 238 -8.58 -4.71 -21.69
CA VAL A 238 -7.96 -4.60 -20.36
C VAL A 238 -7.10 -3.33 -20.27
N LYS A 239 -6.25 -3.10 -21.27
CA LYS A 239 -5.34 -1.93 -21.30
C LYS A 239 -6.09 -0.60 -21.27
N LYS A 240 -7.13 -0.44 -22.10
CA LYS A 240 -7.95 0.78 -22.13
C LYS A 240 -8.66 1.00 -20.81
N THR A 241 -9.16 -0.06 -20.19
CA THR A 241 -9.84 0.00 -18.89
C THR A 241 -8.87 0.36 -17.77
N ALA A 242 -7.68 -0.25 -17.73
CA ALA A 242 -6.62 0.08 -16.79
C ALA A 242 -6.18 1.55 -16.87
N PHE A 243 -6.04 2.07 -18.09
CA PHE A 243 -5.71 3.49 -18.32
C PHE A 243 -6.78 4.41 -17.72
N LYS A 244 -8.06 4.07 -17.93
CA LYS A 244 -9.21 4.80 -17.39
C LYS A 244 -9.20 4.82 -15.86
N ILE A 245 -9.03 3.66 -15.23
CA ILE A 245 -8.95 3.53 -13.76
C ILE A 245 -7.80 4.40 -13.20
N THR A 246 -6.63 4.36 -13.86
CA THR A 246 -5.46 5.12 -13.44
C THR A 246 -5.72 6.63 -13.45
N ARG A 247 -6.47 7.15 -14.44
CA ARG A 247 -6.80 8.59 -14.53
C ARG A 247 -7.65 9.08 -13.37
N ILE A 248 -8.59 8.27 -12.91
CA ILE A 248 -9.41 8.60 -11.74
C ILE A 248 -8.54 8.66 -10.49
N GLY A 249 -7.61 7.71 -10.32
CA GLY A 249 -6.62 7.77 -9.24
C GLY A 249 -5.77 9.03 -9.27
N GLN A 250 -5.38 9.49 -10.47
CA GLN A 250 -4.60 10.72 -10.62
C GLN A 250 -5.41 11.95 -10.23
N LEU A 251 -6.68 12.02 -10.64
CA LEU A 251 -7.57 13.12 -10.26
C LEU A 251 -7.71 13.20 -8.73
N VAL A 252 -8.01 12.08 -8.08
CA VAL A 252 -8.13 12.00 -6.61
C VAL A 252 -6.83 12.38 -5.92
N GLY A 253 -5.70 11.87 -6.42
CA GLY A 253 -4.37 12.17 -5.88
C GLY A 253 -4.01 13.65 -5.99
N GLN A 254 -4.34 14.29 -7.12
CA GLN A 254 -4.11 15.71 -7.33
C GLN A 254 -4.98 16.56 -6.40
N MET A 255 -6.28 16.24 -6.27
CA MET A 255 -7.18 16.95 -5.36
C MET A 255 -6.72 16.83 -3.90
N ALA A 256 -6.30 15.63 -3.47
CA ALA A 256 -5.78 15.41 -2.12
C ALA A 256 -4.49 16.19 -1.89
N SER A 257 -3.56 16.17 -2.86
CA SER A 257 -2.30 16.90 -2.82
C SER A 257 -2.50 18.41 -2.69
N GLU A 258 -3.40 19.00 -3.48
CA GLU A 258 -3.70 20.44 -3.44
C GLU A 258 -4.33 20.87 -2.10
N ARG A 259 -5.31 20.10 -1.59
CA ARG A 259 -6.00 20.43 -0.34
C ARG A 259 -5.14 20.23 0.91
N LEU A 260 -4.32 19.18 0.93
CA LEU A 260 -3.41 18.89 2.04
C LEU A 260 -2.12 19.73 1.96
N GLY A 261 -1.82 20.38 0.83
CA GLY A 261 -0.59 21.13 0.61
C GLY A 261 0.66 20.24 0.59
N VAL A 262 0.54 18.98 0.15
CA VAL A 262 1.63 17.98 0.13
C VAL A 262 1.83 17.49 -1.30
N LYS A 263 3.01 16.93 -1.61
CA LYS A 263 3.29 16.46 -2.97
C LYS A 263 2.49 15.20 -3.30
N PHE A 264 1.93 15.16 -4.50
CA PHE A 264 1.41 13.93 -5.07
C PHE A 264 2.58 13.03 -5.52
N GLY A 265 2.57 11.78 -5.06
CA GLY A 265 3.52 10.74 -5.45
C GLY A 265 2.97 9.95 -6.64
N ILE A 266 2.69 8.67 -6.43
CA ILE A 266 2.26 7.75 -7.48
C ILE A 266 0.78 7.36 -7.37
N VAL A 267 0.21 6.98 -8.52
CA VAL A 267 -0.96 6.10 -8.58
C VAL A 267 -0.48 4.69 -8.82
N ASP A 268 -0.88 3.77 -7.95
CA ASP A 268 -0.73 2.35 -8.21
C ASP A 268 -2.07 1.73 -8.57
N LEU A 269 -2.09 1.12 -9.75
CA LEU A 269 -3.19 0.31 -10.17
C LEU A 269 -2.93 -1.13 -9.73
N SER A 270 -3.78 -1.61 -8.83
CA SER A 270 -3.81 -3.00 -8.40
C SER A 270 -5.24 -3.50 -8.52
N LEU A 271 -5.44 -4.62 -9.21
CA LEU A 271 -6.74 -5.28 -9.29
C LEU A 271 -7.04 -6.05 -8.01
N ALA A 272 -6.79 -5.47 -6.84
CA ALA A 272 -7.07 -6.15 -5.59
C ALA A 272 -8.58 -6.15 -5.32
N PRO A 273 -9.18 -7.30 -4.98
CA PRO A 273 -10.62 -7.38 -4.75
C PRO A 273 -11.01 -6.54 -3.52
N THR A 274 -12.17 -5.90 -3.59
CA THR A 274 -12.89 -5.41 -2.42
C THR A 274 -13.78 -6.54 -1.84
N PRO A 275 -14.33 -6.37 -0.62
CA PRO A 275 -15.35 -7.27 -0.10
C PRO A 275 -16.68 -7.24 -0.89
N ALA A 276 -16.82 -6.32 -1.86
CA ALA A 276 -18.06 -6.16 -2.62
C ALA A 276 -18.32 -7.36 -3.54
N VAL A 277 -19.57 -7.81 -3.56
CA VAL A 277 -20.00 -8.92 -4.41
C VAL A 277 -19.82 -8.54 -5.88
N GLY A 278 -19.02 -9.33 -6.61
CA GLY A 278 -18.74 -9.11 -8.03
C GLY A 278 -17.39 -8.45 -8.32
N ASP A 279 -16.66 -7.98 -7.30
CA ASP A 279 -15.32 -7.44 -7.45
C ASP A 279 -14.25 -8.51 -7.17
N SER A 280 -13.87 -9.26 -8.21
CA SER A 280 -13.00 -10.44 -8.05
C SER A 280 -12.09 -10.66 -9.25
N VAL A 281 -10.79 -10.80 -8.98
CA VAL A 281 -9.79 -11.21 -9.98
C VAL A 281 -10.10 -12.59 -10.53
N ALA A 282 -10.53 -13.53 -9.69
CA ALA A 282 -10.89 -14.87 -10.12
C ALA A 282 -12.01 -14.80 -11.18
N ARG A 283 -13.04 -13.99 -10.93
CA ARG A 283 -14.13 -13.78 -11.90
C ARG A 283 -13.67 -13.07 -13.17
N VAL A 284 -12.68 -12.18 -13.10
CA VAL A 284 -12.06 -11.57 -14.30
C VAL A 284 -11.37 -12.64 -15.14
N LEU A 285 -10.63 -13.56 -14.52
CA LEU A 285 -9.93 -14.63 -15.22
C LEU A 285 -10.91 -15.67 -15.80
N GLU A 286 -11.97 -16.00 -15.07
CA GLU A 286 -13.05 -16.85 -15.56
C GLU A 286 -13.78 -16.19 -16.75
N GLU A 287 -14.01 -14.88 -16.69
CA GLU A 287 -14.61 -14.10 -17.78
C GLU A 287 -13.73 -14.08 -19.05
N MET A 288 -12.42 -14.28 -18.94
CA MET A 288 -11.54 -14.46 -20.10
C MET A 288 -11.73 -15.82 -20.80
N GLY A 289 -12.59 -16.70 -20.28
CA GLY A 289 -12.93 -17.99 -20.87
C GLY A 289 -12.49 -19.22 -20.07
N LEU A 290 -12.11 -19.05 -18.80
CA LEU A 290 -11.80 -20.18 -17.91
C LEU A 290 -13.06 -20.63 -17.17
N GLU A 291 -13.26 -21.94 -17.04
CA GLU A 291 -14.37 -22.49 -16.26
C GLU A 291 -14.23 -22.16 -14.76
N THR A 292 -13.02 -22.26 -14.21
CA THR A 292 -12.72 -21.97 -12.81
C THR A 292 -11.28 -21.53 -12.66
N VAL A 293 -11.02 -20.51 -11.84
CA VAL A 293 -9.65 -20.07 -11.54
C VAL A 293 -8.81 -21.23 -10.96
N GLY A 294 -7.59 -21.38 -11.46
CA GLY A 294 -6.69 -22.47 -11.08
C GLY A 294 -6.64 -23.63 -12.08
N THR A 295 -7.59 -23.69 -13.02
CA THR A 295 -7.52 -24.65 -14.15
C THR A 295 -6.40 -24.30 -15.15
N HIS A 296 -6.17 -25.17 -16.12
CA HIS A 296 -5.22 -24.95 -17.21
C HIS A 296 -5.51 -23.64 -17.95
N GLY A 297 -4.47 -22.84 -18.18
CA GLY A 297 -4.60 -21.51 -18.81
C GLY A 297 -4.70 -20.33 -17.83
N THR A 298 -4.99 -20.58 -16.55
CA THR A 298 -5.10 -19.52 -15.51
C THR A 298 -3.88 -18.60 -15.46
N THR A 299 -2.67 -19.17 -15.44
CA THR A 299 -1.44 -18.38 -15.38
C THR A 299 -1.24 -17.52 -16.62
N ALA A 300 -1.64 -18.00 -17.80
CA ALA A 300 -1.53 -17.22 -19.04
C ALA A 300 -2.53 -16.06 -19.05
N ALA A 301 -3.77 -16.30 -18.63
CA ALA A 301 -4.79 -15.27 -18.47
C ALA A 301 -4.35 -14.19 -17.45
N LEU A 302 -3.79 -14.61 -16.31
CA LEU A 302 -3.26 -13.70 -15.31
C LEU A 302 -2.05 -12.91 -15.82
N ALA A 303 -1.16 -13.54 -16.59
CA ALA A 303 -0.02 -12.88 -17.19
C ALA A 303 -0.48 -11.78 -18.17
N LEU A 304 -1.47 -12.08 -19.03
CA LEU A 304 -2.09 -11.09 -19.92
C LEU A 304 -2.69 -9.95 -19.12
N LEU A 305 -3.50 -10.25 -18.09
CA LEU A 305 -4.12 -9.24 -17.24
C LEU A 305 -3.07 -8.31 -16.61
N ASN A 306 -2.05 -8.88 -15.97
CA ASN A 306 -1.01 -8.12 -15.27
C ASN A 306 -0.15 -7.28 -16.24
N ASP A 307 0.21 -7.84 -17.39
CA ASP A 307 0.99 -7.16 -18.43
C ASP A 307 0.21 -5.96 -19.00
N GLN A 308 -1.06 -6.15 -19.36
CA GLN A 308 -1.89 -5.08 -19.92
C GLN A 308 -2.24 -4.00 -18.91
N VAL A 309 -2.40 -4.34 -17.63
CA VAL A 309 -2.59 -3.37 -16.53
C VAL A 309 -1.34 -2.51 -16.32
N LYS A 310 -0.14 -3.07 -16.50
CA LYS A 310 1.13 -2.35 -16.32
C LYS A 310 1.53 -1.50 -17.53
N LYS A 311 1.16 -1.91 -18.74
CA LYS A 311 1.46 -1.22 -20.00
C LYS A 311 0.71 0.12 -20.09
N ARG A 312 1.35 1.17 -19.55
CA ARG A 312 1.04 2.64 -19.52
C ARG A 312 1.13 3.30 -18.14
N ARG A 313 1.92 2.75 -17.19
CA ARG A 313 2.49 3.59 -16.11
C ARG A 313 3.41 4.66 -16.71
N CYS A 314 2.85 5.72 -17.25
CA CYS A 314 3.60 6.94 -17.55
C CYS A 314 4.13 7.46 -16.22
N HIS A 315 5.44 7.33 -16.02
CA HIS A 315 6.17 8.09 -15.02
C HIS A 315 6.09 9.56 -15.45
N GLY A 316 5.16 10.29 -14.86
CA GLY A 316 5.19 11.74 -14.83
C GLY A 316 5.95 12.14 -13.59
N LEU A 317 7.26 12.34 -13.73
CA LEU A 317 7.96 13.37 -12.95
C LEU A 317 7.66 14.72 -13.60
#